data_AF-A0A534PZN5-F1
#
_entry.id   AF-A0A534PZN5-F1
#
_cell.length_a   1.000
_cell.length_b   1.000
_cell.length_c   1.000
_cell.angle_alpha   90.00
_cell.angle_beta   90.00
_cell.angle_gamma   90.00
#
_symmetry.space_group_name_H-M   'P 1'
#
loop_
_entity.id
_entity.type
_entity.pdbx_description
1 polymer ?
#
loop_
_entity_poly.entity_id
_entity_poly.type
_entity_poly.pdbx_seq_one_letter_code
_entity_poly.pdbx_strand_id
1 'polypeptide(L)'
;MKPALGLRDVAESERRYAWLIGLAVVTGVLGGVGNVVFREAIAGATWLLQGRFAPLGRAGIPLALLSGGLALLALDRLFPGEALGYGFPRFLEMLHLHGASVKRRWMVVKTLGAALSLGAGAAVGREGPIAQIGGSIGAAVARLGRLATAERKVLIACGAGAGIATTFNAPLGGLLFAQE
;
A
#
# COMPACT_ATOMS: atom_id res chain seq x y z
N MET A 1 7.28 -35.19 24.94
CA MET A 1 6.05 -35.91 24.53
C MET A 1 5.15 -34.93 23.79
N LYS A 2 4.96 -35.08 22.47
CA LYS A 2 3.96 -34.29 21.73
C LYS A 2 2.58 -34.89 22.03
N PRO A 3 1.58 -34.10 22.47
CA PRO A 3 0.23 -34.63 22.65
C PRO A 3 -0.31 -35.05 21.28
N ALA A 4 -0.96 -36.22 21.22
CA ALA A 4 -1.66 -36.68 20.02
C ALA A 4 -2.79 -35.69 19.72
N LEU A 5 -2.72 -34.97 18.60
CA LEU A 5 -3.80 -34.08 18.16
C LEU A 5 -5.08 -34.88 18.01
N GLY A 6 -6.14 -34.48 18.71
CA GLY A 6 -7.45 -35.09 18.53
C GLY A 6 -8.04 -34.70 17.17
N LEU A 7 -8.88 -35.56 16.59
CA LEU A 7 -9.59 -35.27 15.33
C LEU A 7 -10.38 -33.95 15.38
N ARG A 8 -10.80 -33.51 16.57
CA ARG A 8 -11.46 -32.22 16.80
C ARG A 8 -10.50 -31.03 16.66
N ASP A 9 -9.28 -31.15 17.17
CA ASP A 9 -8.24 -30.12 17.06
C ASP A 9 -7.81 -29.92 15.60
N VAL A 10 -7.78 -31.02 14.83
CA VAL A 10 -7.49 -30.98 13.39
C VAL A 10 -8.61 -30.24 12.63
N ALA A 11 -9.88 -30.56 12.91
CA ALA A 11 -11.01 -29.92 12.24
C ALA A 11 -11.14 -28.42 12.57
N GLU A 12 -10.86 -28.01 13.81
CA GLU A 12 -10.83 -26.60 14.19
C GLU A 12 -9.68 -25.83 13.51
N SER A 13 -8.52 -26.47 13.38
CA SER A 13 -7.37 -25.94 12.65
C SER A 13 -7.68 -25.73 11.16
N GLU A 14 -8.27 -26.71 10.49
CA GLU A 14 -8.66 -26.61 9.08
C GLU A 14 -9.68 -25.49 8.83
N ARG A 15 -10.69 -25.37 9.68
CA ARG A 15 -11.67 -24.27 9.60
C ARG A 15 -11.01 -22.91 9.74
N ARG A 16 -10.03 -22.78 10.64
CA ARG A 16 -9.27 -21.55 10.84
C ARG A 16 -8.41 -21.20 9.63
N TYR A 17 -7.73 -22.18 9.04
CA TYR A 17 -6.97 -21.96 7.81
C TYR A 17 -7.86 -21.57 6.62
N ALA A 18 -8.99 -22.26 6.42
CA ALA A 18 -9.95 -21.92 5.37
C ALA A 18 -10.46 -20.48 5.53
N TRP A 19 -10.72 -20.05 6.78
CA TRP A 19 -11.09 -18.68 7.07
C TRP A 19 -10.00 -17.66 6.72
N LEU A 20 -8.74 -17.93 7.10
CA LEU A 20 -7.60 -17.07 6.76
C LEU A 20 -7.38 -16.97 5.25
N ILE A 21 -7.51 -18.08 4.52
CA ILE A 21 -7.41 -18.10 3.05
C ILE A 21 -8.53 -17.24 2.44
N GLY A 22 -9.76 -17.38 2.94
CA GLY A 22 -10.88 -16.53 2.51
C GLY A 22 -10.59 -15.03 2.71
N LEU A 23 -10.06 -14.66 3.87
CA LEU A 23 -9.65 -13.27 4.15
C LEU A 23 -8.48 -12.81 3.26
N ALA A 24 -7.54 -13.71 2.92
CA ALA A 24 -6.44 -13.40 2.01
C ALA A 24 -6.94 -13.13 0.59
N VAL A 25 -7.91 -13.89 0.09
CA VAL A 25 -8.56 -13.64 -1.21
C VAL A 25 -9.25 -12.28 -1.21
N VAL A 26 -10.04 -11.97 -0.16
CA VAL A 26 -10.69 -10.65 -0.01
C VAL A 26 -9.64 -9.54 0.01
N THR A 27 -8.55 -9.73 0.76
CA THR A 27 -7.44 -8.78 0.82
C THR A 27 -6.80 -8.56 -0.54
N GLY A 28 -6.63 -9.62 -1.34
CA GLY A 28 -6.09 -9.54 -2.69
C GLY A 28 -6.98 -8.73 -3.64
N VAL A 29 -8.28 -8.99 -3.63
CA VAL A 29 -9.27 -8.23 -4.42
C VAL A 29 -9.26 -6.75 -4.02
N LEU A 30 -9.32 -6.47 -2.72
CA LEU A 30 -9.28 -5.10 -2.21
C LEU A 30 -7.94 -4.41 -2.53
N GLY A 31 -6.82 -5.13 -2.48
CA GLY A 31 -5.50 -4.65 -2.90
C GLY A 31 -5.48 -4.24 -4.37
N GLY A 32 -6.09 -5.03 -5.25
CA GLY A 32 -6.26 -4.69 -6.66
C GLY A 32 -7.13 -3.44 -6.89
N VAL A 33 -8.24 -3.31 -6.15
CA VAL A 33 -9.05 -2.08 -6.17
C VAL A 33 -8.23 -0.88 -5.67
N GLY A 34 -7.44 -1.06 -4.61
CA GLY A 34 -6.52 -0.04 -4.11
C GLY A 34 -5.50 0.43 -5.16
N ASN A 35 -4.97 -0.51 -5.97
CA ASN A 35 -4.10 -0.19 -7.09
C ASN A 35 -4.81 0.62 -8.19
N VAL A 36 -6.04 0.26 -8.55
CA VAL A 36 -6.84 1.03 -9.52
C VAL A 36 -7.04 2.46 -9.02
N VAL A 37 -7.51 2.63 -7.78
CA VAL A 37 -7.71 3.95 -7.17
C VAL A 37 -6.41 4.76 -7.15
N PHE A 38 -5.28 4.13 -6.82
CA PHE A 38 -3.98 4.81 -6.81
C PHE A 38 -3.52 5.22 -8.22
N ARG A 39 -3.71 4.37 -9.23
CA ARG A 39 -3.40 4.71 -10.63
C ARG A 39 -4.26 5.85 -11.14
N GLU A 40 -5.54 5.87 -10.81
CA GLU A 40 -6.44 6.98 -11.16
C GLU A 40 -6.03 8.28 -10.43
N ALA A 41 -5.61 8.20 -9.17
CA ALA A 41 -5.08 9.36 -8.45
C ALA A 41 -3.81 9.92 -9.10
N ILE A 42 -2.89 9.05 -9.55
CA ILE A 42 -1.71 9.46 -10.32
C ILE A 42 -2.14 10.10 -11.64
N ALA A 43 -3.06 9.50 -12.39
CA ALA A 43 -3.55 10.03 -13.66
C ALA A 43 -4.21 11.41 -13.49
N GLY A 44 -5.02 11.60 -12.45
CA GLY A 44 -5.61 12.88 -12.09
C GLY A 44 -4.54 13.92 -11.73
N ALA A 45 -3.51 13.54 -10.98
CA ALA A 45 -2.38 14.41 -10.67
C ALA A 45 -1.55 14.76 -11.93
N THR A 46 -1.33 13.80 -12.83
CA THR A 46 -0.68 14.02 -14.13
C THR A 46 -1.47 15.01 -14.97
N TRP A 47 -2.78 14.82 -15.09
CA TRP A 47 -3.64 15.73 -15.83
C TRP A 47 -3.60 17.15 -15.24
N LEU A 48 -3.66 17.27 -13.92
CA LEU A 48 -3.66 18.56 -13.24
C LEU A 48 -2.31 19.29 -13.33
N LEU A 49 -1.20 18.57 -13.16
CA LEU A 49 0.14 19.15 -13.07
C LEU A 49 0.78 19.24 -14.45
N GLN A 50 0.91 18.12 -15.17
CA GLN A 50 1.54 18.10 -16.50
C GLN A 50 0.60 18.63 -17.58
N GLY A 51 -0.70 18.33 -17.53
CA GLY A 51 -1.66 18.78 -18.55
C GLY A 51 -1.75 20.30 -18.69
N ARG A 52 -1.56 21.04 -17.59
CA ARG A 52 -1.51 22.51 -17.59
C ARG A 52 -0.30 23.09 -18.33
N PHE A 53 0.83 22.39 -18.29
CA PHE A 53 2.08 22.85 -18.91
C PHE A 53 2.36 22.16 -20.25
N ALA A 54 1.53 21.21 -20.68
CA ALA A 54 1.67 20.50 -21.95
C ALA A 54 1.80 21.44 -23.18
N PRO A 55 1.08 22.58 -23.28
CA PRO A 55 1.24 23.51 -24.41
C PRO A 55 2.65 24.13 -24.54
N LEU A 56 3.44 24.15 -23.46
CA LEU A 56 4.80 24.70 -23.44
C LEU A 56 5.84 23.70 -23.96
N GLY A 57 5.43 22.49 -24.37
CA GLY A 57 6.32 21.45 -24.85
C GLY A 57 7.39 21.08 -23.81
N ARG A 58 8.65 20.97 -24.23
CA ARG A 58 9.77 20.58 -23.35
C ARG A 58 9.99 21.55 -22.19
N ALA A 59 9.68 22.83 -22.37
CA ALA A 59 9.80 23.83 -21.30
C ALA A 59 8.76 23.64 -20.19
N GLY A 60 7.67 22.92 -20.45
CA GLY A 60 6.65 22.60 -19.46
C GLY A 60 7.06 21.54 -18.44
N ILE A 61 8.04 20.69 -18.76
CA ILE A 61 8.52 19.61 -17.88
C ILE A 61 9.06 20.14 -16.54
N PRO A 62 10.03 21.08 -16.50
CA PRO A 62 10.52 21.62 -15.23
C PRO A 62 9.43 22.36 -14.45
N LEU A 63 8.49 23.03 -15.12
CA LEU A 63 7.37 23.72 -14.47
C LEU A 63 6.40 22.74 -13.81
N ALA A 64 6.09 21.62 -14.47
CA ALA A 64 5.28 20.56 -13.89
C ALA A 64 5.95 19.96 -12.65
N LEU A 65 7.26 19.70 -12.71
CA LEU A 65 8.02 19.17 -11.57
C LEU A 65 8.05 20.17 -10.39
N LEU A 66 8.27 21.46 -10.66
CA LEU A 66 8.20 22.53 -9.66
C LEU A 66 6.81 22.60 -9.03
N SER A 67 5.74 22.53 -9.83
CA SER A 67 4.37 22.55 -9.32
C SER A 67 4.05 21.35 -8.44
N GLY A 68 4.58 20.16 -8.78
CA GLY A 68 4.47 18.96 -7.95
C GLY A 68 5.20 19.10 -6.62
N GLY A 69 6.42 19.63 -6.63
CA GLY A 69 7.17 19.95 -5.42
C GLY A 69 6.45 20.95 -4.52
N LEU A 70 5.89 22.02 -5.09
CA LEU A 70 5.08 22.99 -4.35
C LEU A 70 3.80 22.36 -3.79
N ALA A 71 3.12 21.50 -4.54
CA ALA A 71 1.95 20.77 -4.07
C ALA A 71 2.28 19.83 -2.90
N LEU A 72 3.43 19.15 -2.95
CA LEU A 72 3.94 18.34 -1.84
C LEU A 72 4.25 19.17 -0.60
N LEU A 73 4.89 20.33 -0.77
CA LEU A 73 5.16 21.25 0.34
C LEU A 73 3.87 21.80 0.95
N ALA A 74 2.88 22.13 0.12
CA ALA A 74 1.55 22.54 0.58
C ALA A 74 0.85 21.41 1.34
N LEU A 75 0.95 20.17 0.86
CA LEU A 75 0.42 19.01 1.55
C LEU A 75 1.10 18.79 2.91
N ASP A 76 2.42 18.96 2.99
CA ASP A 76 3.16 18.86 4.25
C ASP A 76 2.80 20.00 5.22
N ARG A 77 2.52 21.21 4.72
CA ARG A 77 2.00 22.32 5.54
C ARG A 77 0.63 22.00 6.17
N LEU A 78 -0.24 21.30 5.44
CA LEU A 78 -1.54 20.86 5.95
C LEU A 78 -1.42 19.65 6.90
N PHE A 79 -0.38 18.83 6.71
CA PHE A 79 -0.13 17.59 7.44
C PHE A 79 1.34 17.50 7.90
N PRO A 80 1.76 18.33 8.89
CA PRO A 80 3.17 18.47 9.24
C PRO A 80 3.84 17.14 9.58
N GLY A 81 4.91 16.80 8.87
CA GLY A 81 5.71 15.60 9.10
C GLY A 81 5.06 14.29 8.65
N GLU A 82 3.89 14.34 7.99
CA GLU A 82 3.22 13.16 7.44
C GLU A 82 3.43 13.01 5.93
N ALA A 83 3.57 14.11 5.17
CA ALA A 83 3.71 14.05 3.71
C ALA A 83 5.13 13.71 3.27
N LEU A 84 6.14 14.41 3.80
CA LEU A 84 7.55 14.23 3.43
C LEU A 84 8.23 13.05 4.15
N GLY A 85 9.36 12.58 3.61
CA GLY A 85 10.18 11.50 4.18
C GLY A 85 9.80 10.07 3.73
N TYR A 86 10.57 9.08 4.22
CA TYR A 86 10.47 7.68 3.82
C TYR A 86 9.18 7.01 4.32
N GLY A 87 8.28 6.67 3.41
CA GLY A 87 6.99 6.03 3.74
C GLY A 87 7.10 4.53 4.01
N PHE A 88 7.64 3.78 3.05
CA PHE A 88 7.66 2.31 3.12
C PHE A 88 8.53 1.73 4.26
N PRO A 89 9.76 2.21 4.53
CA PRO A 89 10.53 1.76 5.68
C PRO A 89 9.82 2.01 7.01
N ARG A 90 9.20 3.18 7.18
CA ARG A 90 8.41 3.51 8.38
C ARG A 90 7.16 2.63 8.50
N PHE A 91 6.55 2.25 7.37
CA PHE A 91 5.48 1.26 7.36
C PHE A 91 5.99 -0.09 7.86
N LEU A 92 7.11 -0.59 7.36
CA LEU A 92 7.73 -1.84 7.84
C LEU A 92 8.09 -1.78 9.32
N GLU A 93 8.61 -0.65 9.81
CA GLU A 93 8.88 -0.43 11.23
C GLU A 93 7.60 -0.56 12.08
N MET A 94 6.48 0.03 11.63
CA MET A 94 5.19 -0.11 12.31
C MET A 94 4.69 -1.56 12.32
N LEU A 95 4.95 -2.33 11.25
CA LEU A 95 4.59 -3.75 11.18
C LEU A 95 5.39 -4.62 12.14
N HIS A 96 6.70 -4.39 12.22
CA HIS A 96 7.60 -5.22 13.02
C HIS A 96 7.57 -4.85 14.50
N LEU A 97 7.55 -3.55 14.82
CA LEU A 97 7.76 -3.05 16.18
C LEU A 97 6.48 -2.59 16.88
N HIS A 98 5.44 -2.19 16.13
CA HIS A 98 4.27 -1.49 16.68
C HIS A 98 2.94 -2.24 16.46
N GLY A 99 3.00 -3.58 16.37
CA GLY A 99 1.79 -4.42 16.29
C GLY A 99 0.95 -4.21 15.02
N ALA A 100 1.56 -3.68 13.95
CA ALA A 100 0.92 -3.35 12.69
C ALA A 100 -0.27 -2.38 12.82
N SER A 101 -0.13 -1.40 13.71
CA SER A 101 -1.08 -0.29 13.84
C SER A 101 -0.62 0.89 12.99
N VAL A 102 -1.31 1.10 11.86
CA VAL A 102 -1.04 2.24 10.97
C VAL A 102 -2.18 3.26 11.06
N LYS A 103 -1.83 4.54 11.23
CA LYS A 103 -2.79 5.64 11.26
C LYS A 103 -3.37 5.86 9.86
N ARG A 104 -4.70 5.79 9.74
CA ARG A 104 -5.43 5.98 8.47
C ARG A 104 -5.08 7.32 7.80
N ARG A 105 -4.97 8.40 8.59
CA ARG A 105 -4.59 9.73 8.11
C ARG A 105 -3.22 9.70 7.41
N TRP A 106 -2.22 9.14 8.07
CA TRP A 106 -0.85 9.07 7.56
C TRP A 106 -0.76 8.28 6.24
N MET A 107 -1.48 7.15 6.13
CA MET A 107 -1.60 6.40 4.87
C MET A 107 -2.16 7.27 3.74
N VAL A 108 -3.29 7.94 3.97
CA VAL A 108 -3.93 8.78 2.95
C VAL A 108 -3.00 9.90 2.51
N VAL A 109 -2.35 10.58 3.46
CA VAL A 109 -1.41 11.66 3.16
C VAL A 109 -0.21 11.14 2.36
N LYS A 110 0.35 9.97 2.72
CA LYS A 110 1.46 9.35 1.97
C LYS A 110 1.06 8.92 0.57
N THR A 111 -0.12 8.33 0.41
CA THR A 111 -0.65 7.95 -0.90
C THR A 111 -0.88 9.17 -1.79
N LEU A 112 -1.47 10.25 -1.25
CA LEU A 112 -1.65 11.49 -1.99
C LEU A 112 -0.33 12.14 -2.37
N GLY A 113 0.64 12.18 -1.45
CA GLY A 113 1.98 12.67 -1.74
C GLY A 113 2.66 11.87 -2.86
N ALA A 114 2.58 10.54 -2.79
CA ALA A 114 3.09 9.69 -3.85
C ALA A 114 2.41 9.96 -5.21
N ALA A 115 1.07 10.10 -5.22
CA ALA A 115 0.32 10.41 -6.43
C ALA A 115 0.70 11.78 -7.04
N LEU A 116 0.87 12.81 -6.21
CA LEU A 116 1.33 14.13 -6.66
C LEU A 116 2.75 14.09 -7.22
N SER A 117 3.67 13.40 -6.54
CA SER A 117 5.06 13.26 -6.97
C SER A 117 5.17 12.52 -8.32
N LEU A 118 4.52 11.36 -8.41
CA LEU A 118 4.44 10.57 -9.64
C LEU A 118 3.72 11.32 -10.75
N GLY A 119 2.63 12.01 -10.41
CA GLY A 119 1.81 12.78 -11.34
C GLY A 119 2.59 13.94 -11.96
N ALA A 120 3.44 14.60 -11.19
CA ALA A 120 4.34 15.66 -11.67
C ALA A 120 5.44 15.15 -12.60
N GLY A 121 5.72 13.84 -12.62
CA GLY A 121 6.81 13.23 -13.36
C GLY A 121 8.12 13.15 -12.60
N ALA A 122 8.08 13.13 -11.26
CA ALA A 122 9.29 12.91 -10.46
C ALA A 122 9.85 11.50 -10.70
N ALA A 123 11.17 11.37 -10.65
CA ALA A 123 11.88 10.10 -10.80
C ALA A 123 11.76 9.23 -9.52
N VAL A 124 10.56 8.69 -9.28
CA VAL A 124 10.24 7.82 -8.15
C VAL A 124 9.42 6.61 -8.58
N GLY A 125 9.57 5.50 -7.86
CA GLY A 125 8.83 4.26 -8.12
C GLY A 125 7.44 4.23 -7.48
N ARG A 126 6.56 3.38 -8.02
CA ARG A 126 5.21 3.11 -7.47
C ARG A 126 5.18 1.99 -6.43
N GLU A 127 6.29 1.26 -6.31
CA GLU A 127 6.45 0.05 -5.49
C GLU A 127 6.16 0.29 -4.01
N GLY A 128 6.89 1.23 -3.39
CA GLY A 128 6.70 1.55 -1.98
C GLY A 128 5.27 1.98 -1.64
N PRO A 129 4.69 2.98 -2.36
CA PRO A 129 3.31 3.40 -2.15
C PRO A 129 2.29 2.27 -2.30
N ILE A 130 2.38 1.43 -3.34
CA ILE A 130 1.38 0.37 -3.52
C ILE A 130 1.53 -0.74 -2.49
N ALA A 131 2.75 -1.14 -2.14
CA ALA A 131 2.98 -2.11 -1.08
C ALA A 131 2.41 -1.61 0.26
N GLN A 132 2.57 -0.32 0.55
CA GLN A 132 1.99 0.32 1.73
C GLN A 132 0.45 0.36 1.69
N ILE A 133 -0.16 0.70 0.55
CA ILE A 133 -1.63 0.70 0.40
C ILE A 133 -2.19 -0.71 0.58
N GLY A 134 -1.65 -1.68 -0.15
CA GLY A 134 -2.07 -3.08 -0.09
C GLY A 134 -1.88 -3.68 1.30
N GLY A 135 -0.72 -3.45 1.93
CA GLY A 135 -0.46 -3.91 3.28
C GLY A 135 -1.38 -3.25 4.32
N SER A 136 -1.73 -1.97 4.14
CA SER A 136 -2.69 -1.29 5.01
C SER A 136 -4.11 -1.83 4.88
N ILE A 137 -4.51 -2.23 3.67
CA ILE A 137 -5.77 -2.95 3.42
C ILE A 137 -5.75 -4.28 4.16
N GLY A 138 -4.67 -5.06 4.04
CA GLY A 138 -4.50 -6.30 4.80
C GLY A 138 -4.57 -6.09 6.32
N ALA A 139 -3.98 -5.01 6.83
CA ALA A 139 -4.04 -4.65 8.25
C ALA A 139 -5.49 -4.33 8.69
N ALA A 140 -6.26 -3.65 7.84
CA ALA A 140 -7.66 -3.35 8.11
C ALA A 140 -8.54 -4.61 8.10
N VAL A 141 -8.38 -5.47 7.09
CA VAL A 141 -9.09 -6.76 7.00
C VAL A 141 -8.77 -7.65 8.21
N ALA A 142 -7.49 -7.76 8.57
CA ALA A 142 -7.07 -8.53 9.75
C ALA A 142 -7.66 -7.98 11.06
N ARG A 143 -7.80 -6.66 11.18
CA ARG A 143 -8.41 -6.01 12.35
C ARG A 143 -9.91 -6.31 12.42
N LEU A 144 -10.61 -6.25 11.28
CA LEU A 144 -12.03 -6.61 11.19
C LEU A 144 -12.25 -8.10 11.52
N GLY A 145 -11.37 -8.97 11.05
CA GLY A 145 -11.37 -10.40 11.39
C GLY A 145 -10.88 -10.72 12.81
N ARG A 146 -10.52 -9.71 13.62
CA ARG A 146 -9.99 -9.85 14.99
C ARG A 146 -8.82 -10.83 15.11
N LEU A 147 -7.97 -10.86 14.07
CA LEU A 147 -6.86 -11.81 13.98
C LEU A 147 -5.74 -11.49 14.97
N ALA A 148 -5.03 -12.54 15.39
CA ALA A 148 -3.84 -12.41 16.22
C ALA A 148 -2.70 -11.72 15.45
N THR A 149 -1.70 -11.21 16.17
CA THR A 149 -0.60 -10.43 15.57
C THR A 149 0.15 -11.21 14.47
N ALA A 150 0.35 -12.52 14.64
CA ALA A 150 1.01 -13.37 13.64
C ALA A 150 0.18 -13.46 12.34
N GLU A 151 -1.11 -13.79 12.46
CA GLU A 151 -2.05 -13.89 11.33
C GLU A 151 -2.25 -12.53 10.64
N ARG A 152 -2.25 -11.44 11.42
CA ARG A 152 -2.30 -10.08 10.89
C ARG A 152 -1.10 -9.77 10.00
N LYS A 153 0.11 -10.13 10.42
CA LYS A 153 1.33 -9.92 9.60
C LYS A 153 1.23 -10.67 8.28
N VAL A 154 0.69 -11.89 8.28
CA VAL A 154 0.45 -12.67 7.07
C VAL A 154 -0.52 -11.94 6.12
N LEU A 155 -1.68 -11.48 6.60
CA LEU A 155 -2.63 -10.74 5.77
C LEU A 155 -2.06 -9.43 5.22
N ILE A 156 -1.20 -8.76 5.99
CA ILE A 156 -0.51 -7.55 5.54
C ILE A 156 0.47 -7.88 4.41
N ALA A 157 1.25 -8.94 4.55
CA ALA A 157 2.14 -9.42 3.49
C ALA A 157 1.35 -9.80 2.23
N CYS A 158 0.21 -10.52 2.38
CA CYS A 158 -0.69 -10.83 1.27
C CYS A 158 -1.20 -9.56 0.57
N GLY A 159 -1.60 -8.54 1.34
CA GLY A 159 -2.05 -7.26 0.79
C GLY A 159 -0.95 -6.50 0.06
N ALA A 160 0.25 -6.42 0.64
CA ALA A 160 1.40 -5.77 0.01
C ALA A 160 1.81 -6.49 -1.29
N GLY A 161 1.88 -7.82 -1.26
CA GLY A 161 2.16 -8.66 -2.43
C GLY A 161 1.08 -8.52 -3.51
N ALA A 162 -0.20 -8.48 -3.14
CA ALA A 162 -1.29 -8.22 -4.08
C ALA A 162 -1.21 -6.84 -4.74
N GLY A 163 -0.83 -5.81 -3.98
CA GLY A 163 -0.56 -4.47 -4.50
C GLY A 163 0.53 -4.50 -5.57
N ILE A 164 1.68 -5.11 -5.26
CA ILE A 164 2.79 -5.25 -6.20
C ILE A 164 2.41 -6.08 -7.43
N ALA A 165 1.79 -7.24 -7.22
CA ALA A 165 1.31 -8.11 -8.30
C ALA A 165 0.41 -7.36 -9.29
N THR A 166 -0.51 -6.55 -8.78
CA THR A 166 -1.48 -5.80 -9.60
C THR A 166 -0.88 -4.55 -10.24
N THR A 167 0.07 -3.87 -9.61
CA THR A 167 0.77 -2.73 -10.23
C THR A 167 1.67 -3.17 -11.37
N PHE A 168 2.37 -4.31 -11.23
CA PHE A 168 3.33 -4.80 -12.22
C PHE A 168 2.78 -5.87 -13.16
N ASN A 169 1.52 -6.25 -13.00
CA ASN A 169 0.93 -7.39 -13.69
C ASN A 169 1.78 -8.67 -13.56
N ALA A 170 2.36 -8.86 -12.37
CA ALA A 170 3.39 -9.85 -12.09
C ALA A 170 3.05 -10.62 -10.80
N PRO A 171 2.16 -11.62 -10.85
CA PRO A 171 1.71 -12.34 -9.66
C PRO A 171 2.85 -13.05 -8.92
N LEU A 172 3.78 -13.67 -9.65
CA LEU A 172 4.97 -14.29 -9.05
C LEU A 172 5.91 -13.25 -8.41
N GLY A 173 6.03 -12.06 -9.02
CA GLY A 173 6.81 -10.95 -8.45
C GLY A 173 6.22 -10.45 -7.13
N GLY A 174 4.89 -10.32 -7.05
CA GLY A 174 4.20 -9.95 -5.81
C GLY A 174 4.32 -11.02 -4.71
N LEU A 175 4.31 -12.30 -5.07
CA LEU A 175 4.55 -13.40 -4.14
C LEU A 175 5.95 -13.32 -3.54
N LEU A 176 6.98 -13.22 -4.39
CA LEU A 176 8.37 -13.12 -3.94
C LEU A 176 8.60 -11.87 -3.09
N PHE A 177 8.04 -10.72 -3.51
CA PHE A 177 8.11 -9.49 -2.73
C PHE A 177 7.52 -9.62 -1.32
N ALA A 178 6.44 -10.40 -1.16
CA ALA A 178 5.83 -10.60 0.16
C ALA A 178 6.61 -11.59 1.05
N GLN A 179 7.52 -12.38 0.46
CA GLN A 179 8.29 -13.40 1.14
C GLN A 179 9.68 -12.91 1.57
N GLU A 180 10.23 -11.90 0.89
CA GLU A 180 11.45 -11.18 1.27
C GLU A 180 11.20 -10.26 2.50
#